data_AF-A0A1G1ZHV0-F1
#
_entry.id   AF-A0A1G1ZHV0-F1
#
_cell.length_a   1.000
_cell.length_b   1.000
_cell.length_c   1.000
_cell.angle_alpha   90.00
_cell.angle_beta   90.00
_cell.angle_gamma   90.00
#
_symmetry.space_group_name_H-M   'P 1'
#
loop_
_entity.id
_entity.type
_entity.pdbx_description
1 polymer ?
#
loop_
_entity_poly.entity_id
_entity_poly.type
_entity_poly.pdbx_seq_one_letter_code
_entity_poly.pdbx_strand_id
1 'polypeptide(L)'
;MKLLDSDRKKITNFMDLVGRIRARPFMAEFEKNNLFNIIYPRSNVQKPDEELLRSFILDVRKLYMESEPTSFKKMFPVFMQYVMPDEKIELQKCQNDYEENLTISFPAGIPVKESKTIKNILDDWFYGHYLHEDEKKKNTLSNLGGAEDFYKWIFVDNLGGFVFEFSFSLENLSKKLLYRDQNHKEVIPTVL
;
A
#
# COMPACT_ATOMS: atom_id res chain seq x y z
N MET A 1 23.35 16.35 -1.26
CA MET A 1 22.34 16.23 -2.32
C MET A 1 21.15 17.11 -1.93
N LYS A 2 20.63 17.91 -2.86
CA LYS A 2 19.51 18.82 -2.62
C LYS A 2 18.26 18.30 -3.34
N LEU A 3 17.16 18.15 -2.61
CA LEU A 3 15.85 17.83 -3.17
C LEU A 3 15.22 19.08 -3.79
N LEU A 4 14.50 18.91 -4.90
CA LEU A 4 13.57 19.93 -5.38
C LEU A 4 12.47 20.14 -4.32
N ASP A 5 12.01 21.38 -4.12
CA ASP A 5 10.99 21.67 -3.11
C ASP A 5 9.66 20.94 -3.38
N SER A 6 9.32 20.75 -4.65
CA SER A 6 8.17 19.94 -5.09
C SER A 6 8.31 18.48 -4.66
N ASP A 7 9.50 17.88 -4.82
CA ASP A 7 9.73 16.48 -4.50
C ASP A 7 9.91 16.25 -3.00
N ARG A 8 10.55 17.18 -2.30
CA ARG A 8 10.53 17.22 -0.82
C ARG A 8 9.11 17.18 -0.29
N LYS A 9 8.21 17.99 -0.86
CA LYS A 9 6.80 18.01 -0.45
C LYS A 9 6.12 16.67 -0.71
N LYS A 10 6.37 16.02 -1.86
CA LYS A 10 5.84 14.67 -2.15
C LYS A 10 6.33 13.64 -1.14
N ILE A 11 7.64 13.61 -0.86
CA ILE A 11 8.26 12.68 0.10
C ILE A 11 7.70 12.90 1.50
N THR A 12 7.54 14.16 1.91
CA THR A 12 6.96 14.52 3.22
C THR A 12 5.50 14.07 3.31
N ASN A 13 4.68 14.38 2.30
CA ASN A 13 3.29 13.95 2.25
C ASN A 13 3.14 12.41 2.27
N PHE A 14 4.04 11.71 1.58
CA PHE A 14 4.11 10.25 1.63
C PHE A 14 4.42 9.76 3.05
N MET A 15 5.44 10.31 3.70
CA MET A 15 5.77 9.97 5.09
C MET A 15 4.61 10.25 6.06
N ASP A 16 3.93 11.38 5.92
CA ASP A 16 2.77 11.72 6.76
C ASP A 16 1.62 10.74 6.55
N LEU A 17 1.38 10.30 5.31
CA LEU A 17 0.42 9.26 5.00
C LEU A 17 0.80 7.92 5.67
N VAL A 18 2.06 7.48 5.51
CA VAL A 18 2.54 6.23 6.11
C VAL A 18 2.47 6.28 7.63
N GLY A 19 2.85 7.41 8.24
CA GLY A 19 2.73 7.63 9.69
C GLY A 19 1.28 7.56 10.17
N ARG A 20 0.35 8.17 9.44
CA ARG A 20 -1.10 8.08 9.73
C ARG A 20 -1.63 6.66 9.59
N ILE A 21 -1.22 5.92 8.54
CA ILE A 21 -1.60 4.52 8.35
C ILE A 21 -1.13 3.68 9.53
N ARG A 22 0.14 3.80 9.93
CA ARG A 22 0.70 3.10 11.10
C ARG A 22 -0.06 3.40 12.39
N ALA A 23 -0.50 4.65 12.55
CA ALA A 23 -1.26 5.07 13.73
C ALA A 23 -2.74 4.63 13.73
N ARG A 24 -3.23 3.97 12.67
CA ARG A 24 -4.64 3.53 12.63
C ARG A 24 -4.91 2.45 13.67
N PRO A 25 -6.06 2.48 14.37
CA PRO A 25 -6.44 1.42 15.31
C PRO A 25 -6.45 0.02 14.68
N PHE A 26 -6.85 -0.07 13.40
CA PHE A 26 -6.81 -1.31 12.63
C PHE A 26 -5.41 -1.93 12.58
N MET A 27 -4.33 -1.14 12.52
CA MET A 27 -2.97 -1.66 12.51
C MET A 27 -2.61 -2.35 13.82
N ALA A 28 -3.09 -1.83 14.95
CA ALA A 28 -2.89 -2.49 16.24
C ALA A 28 -3.66 -3.82 16.34
N GLU A 29 -4.83 -3.93 15.71
CA GLU A 29 -5.55 -5.21 15.60
C GLU A 29 -4.86 -6.17 14.64
N PHE A 30 -4.34 -5.66 13.53
CA PHE A 30 -3.63 -6.40 12.50
C PHE A 30 -2.30 -6.98 12.98
N GLU A 31 -1.55 -6.27 13.82
CA GLU A 31 -0.30 -6.76 14.40
C GLU A 31 -0.53 -7.79 15.53
N LYS A 32 -1.59 -7.61 16.34
CA LYS A 32 -1.92 -8.52 17.45
C LYS A 32 -2.45 -9.86 16.96
N ASN A 33 -3.30 -9.82 15.95
CA ASN A 33 -3.85 -11.00 15.34
C ASN A 33 -2.96 -11.34 14.16
N ASN A 34 -2.00 -12.25 14.35
CA ASN A 34 -1.19 -12.77 13.23
C ASN A 34 -2.12 -13.02 12.04
N LEU A 35 -1.84 -12.43 10.87
CA LEU A 35 -2.68 -12.48 9.66
C LEU A 35 -3.28 -13.88 9.48
N PHE A 36 -2.46 -14.92 9.63
CA PHE A 36 -2.85 -16.33 9.56
C PHE A 36 -3.98 -16.77 10.51
N ASN A 37 -4.07 -16.22 11.72
CA ASN A 37 -5.12 -16.52 12.69
C ASN A 37 -6.44 -15.83 12.35
N ILE A 38 -6.40 -14.66 11.70
CA ILE A 38 -7.60 -14.01 11.16
C ILE A 38 -8.06 -14.74 9.88
N ILE A 39 -7.12 -15.16 9.04
CA ILE A 39 -7.32 -15.85 7.75
C ILE A 39 -7.89 -17.28 7.93
N TYR A 40 -7.42 -18.02 8.93
CA TYR A 40 -7.98 -19.30 9.35
C TYR A 40 -8.45 -19.19 10.78
N PRO A 41 -9.69 -18.74 11.02
CA PRO A 41 -10.20 -18.68 12.37
C PRO A 41 -10.22 -20.10 12.94
N ARG A 42 -9.23 -20.41 13.78
CA ARG A 42 -9.50 -21.29 14.92
C ARG A 42 -10.72 -20.67 15.59
N SER A 43 -11.69 -21.48 15.98
CA SER A 43 -13.11 -21.17 16.17
C SER A 43 -13.51 -19.95 17.04
N ASN A 44 -12.57 -19.15 17.53
CA ASN A 44 -12.75 -18.01 18.42
C ASN A 44 -11.97 -16.73 18.01
N VAL A 45 -11.42 -16.62 16.78
CA VAL A 45 -10.79 -15.36 16.36
C VAL A 45 -11.85 -14.34 15.93
N GLN A 46 -11.91 -13.23 16.65
CA GLN A 46 -12.84 -12.13 16.38
C GLN A 46 -12.51 -11.51 15.01
N LYS A 47 -13.52 -11.43 14.12
CA LYS A 47 -13.38 -10.71 12.85
C LYS A 47 -13.00 -9.25 13.14
N PRO A 48 -12.13 -8.63 12.33
CA PRO A 48 -11.78 -7.23 12.51
C PRO A 48 -13.03 -6.35 12.42
N ASP A 49 -13.02 -5.24 13.16
CA ASP A 49 -14.08 -4.25 13.09
C ASP A 49 -14.14 -3.64 11.67
N GLU A 50 -15.31 -3.72 11.02
CA GLU A 50 -15.50 -3.27 9.65
C GLU A 50 -15.38 -1.75 9.48
N GLU A 51 -15.71 -0.96 10.51
CA GLU A 51 -15.53 0.49 10.49
C GLU A 51 -14.05 0.85 10.57
N LEU A 52 -13.29 0.15 11.42
CA LEU A 52 -11.84 0.30 11.50
C LEU A 52 -11.15 -0.12 10.19
N LEU A 53 -11.57 -1.25 9.61
CA LEU A 53 -11.09 -1.72 8.31
C LEU A 53 -11.39 -0.70 7.20
N ARG A 54 -12.62 -0.18 7.15
CA ARG A 54 -13.01 0.85 6.17
C ARG A 54 -12.15 2.10 6.31
N SER A 55 -11.96 2.61 7.53
CA SER A 55 -11.14 3.79 7.76
C SER A 55 -9.67 3.56 7.37
N PHE A 56 -9.15 2.36 7.58
CA PHE A 56 -7.80 1.98 7.19
C PHE A 56 -7.64 1.94 5.66
N ILE A 57 -8.58 1.29 4.97
CA ILE A 57 -8.63 1.20 3.50
C ILE A 57 -8.63 2.56 2.83
N LEU A 58 -9.36 3.55 3.40
CA LEU A 58 -9.42 4.91 2.85
C LEU A 58 -8.07 5.64 2.84
N ASP A 59 -7.12 5.25 3.69
CA ASP A 59 -5.75 5.74 3.62
C ASP A 59 -4.84 4.84 2.78
N VAL A 60 -4.92 3.51 2.93
CA VAL A 60 -4.08 2.59 2.16
C VAL A 60 -4.32 2.72 0.66
N ARG A 61 -5.57 3.00 0.24
CA ARG A 61 -5.87 3.24 -1.19
C ARG A 61 -5.01 4.34 -1.80
N LYS A 62 -4.56 5.33 -1.00
CA LYS A 62 -3.73 6.44 -1.48
C LYS A 62 -2.30 6.04 -1.85
N LEU A 63 -1.87 4.86 -1.40
CA LEU A 63 -0.60 4.24 -1.78
C LEU A 63 -0.73 3.42 -3.07
N TYR A 64 -1.95 2.98 -3.41
CA TYR A 64 -2.22 2.12 -4.56
C TYR A 64 -2.77 2.88 -5.78
N MET A 65 -3.80 3.72 -5.58
CA MET A 65 -4.57 4.32 -6.67
C MET A 65 -3.74 5.32 -7.49
N GLU A 66 -3.69 5.14 -8.80
CA GLU A 66 -2.89 5.99 -9.69
C GLU A 66 -3.34 7.46 -9.74
N SER A 67 -4.58 7.77 -9.35
CA SER A 67 -5.05 9.15 -9.20
C SER A 67 -4.34 9.86 -8.05
N GLU A 68 -3.89 9.13 -7.03
CA GLU A 68 -3.36 9.67 -5.79
C GLU A 68 -1.88 10.07 -5.95
N PRO A 69 -1.44 11.23 -5.43
CA PRO A 69 -0.07 11.71 -5.60
C PRO A 69 0.95 10.88 -4.81
N THR A 70 0.51 10.20 -3.75
CA THR A 70 1.32 9.35 -2.88
C THR A 70 1.40 7.89 -3.33
N SER A 71 0.81 7.55 -4.48
CA SER A 71 0.82 6.18 -4.97
C SER A 71 2.24 5.70 -5.27
N PHE A 72 2.52 4.42 -5.03
CA PHE A 72 3.83 3.83 -5.25
C PHE A 72 4.34 4.05 -6.66
N LYS A 73 3.48 3.86 -7.67
CA LYS A 73 3.77 4.10 -9.08
C LYS A 73 4.32 5.52 -9.35
N LYS A 74 3.84 6.53 -8.61
CA LYS A 74 4.33 7.92 -8.72
C LYS A 74 5.54 8.21 -7.84
N MET A 75 5.65 7.53 -6.70
CA MET A 75 6.72 7.76 -5.73
C MET A 75 8.02 7.06 -6.08
N PHE A 76 8.00 5.87 -6.71
CA PHE A 76 9.23 5.19 -7.15
C PHE A 76 10.12 6.08 -8.04
N PRO A 77 9.61 6.74 -9.10
CA PRO A 77 10.40 7.66 -9.91
C PRO A 77 10.90 8.90 -9.15
N VAL A 78 10.17 9.35 -8.12
CA VAL A 78 10.61 10.46 -7.27
C VAL A 78 11.81 10.04 -6.45
N PHE A 79 11.76 8.89 -5.78
CA PHE A 79 12.87 8.38 -4.99
C PHE A 79 14.10 8.06 -5.86
N MET A 80 13.90 7.44 -7.02
CA MET A 80 14.95 7.06 -7.97
C MET A 80 15.91 8.19 -8.38
N GLN A 81 15.46 9.44 -8.32
CA GLN A 81 16.27 10.61 -8.67
C GLN A 81 17.34 10.95 -7.63
N TYR A 82 17.17 10.47 -6.40
CA TYR A 82 17.90 10.97 -5.22
C TYR A 82 18.59 9.85 -4.42
N VAL A 83 18.47 8.60 -4.84
CA VAL A 83 19.13 7.48 -4.19
C VAL A 83 20.57 7.28 -4.67
N MET A 84 21.41 6.76 -3.78
CA MET A 84 22.78 6.33 -4.12
C MET A 84 22.76 5.03 -4.95
N PRO A 85 23.86 4.65 -5.63
CA PRO A 85 23.86 3.49 -6.52
C PRO A 85 23.44 2.15 -5.87
N ASP A 86 23.80 1.93 -4.61
CA ASP A 86 23.42 0.76 -3.80
C ASP A 86 21.92 0.79 -3.46
N GLU A 87 21.43 1.92 -2.95
CA GLU A 87 20.01 2.15 -2.65
C GLU A 87 19.12 2.04 -3.90
N LYS A 88 19.67 2.38 -5.07
CA LYS A 88 18.98 2.25 -6.35
C LYS A 88 18.67 0.79 -6.69
N ILE A 89 19.56 -0.13 -6.36
CA ILE A 89 19.36 -1.57 -6.59
C ILE A 89 18.22 -2.06 -5.70
N GLU A 90 18.25 -1.71 -4.41
CA GLU A 90 17.21 -2.09 -3.45
C GLU A 90 15.84 -1.52 -3.85
N LEU A 91 15.81 -0.25 -4.26
CA LEU A 91 14.57 0.41 -4.66
C LEU A 91 14.03 -0.11 -6.00
N GLN A 92 14.89 -0.47 -6.96
CA GLN A 92 14.47 -1.13 -8.19
C GLN A 92 13.89 -2.51 -7.90
N LYS A 93 14.50 -3.27 -6.99
CA LYS A 93 13.95 -4.54 -6.54
C LYS A 93 12.58 -4.35 -5.90
N CYS A 94 12.43 -3.39 -4.98
CA CYS A 94 11.15 -3.06 -4.36
C CYS A 94 10.07 -2.68 -5.38
N GLN A 95 10.42 -1.92 -6.42
CA GLN A 95 9.51 -1.61 -7.52
C GLN A 95 9.12 -2.87 -8.32
N ASN A 96 10.08 -3.72 -8.66
CA ASN A 96 9.80 -4.95 -9.39
C ASN A 96 8.92 -5.90 -8.57
N ASP A 97 9.22 -6.09 -7.29
CA ASP A 97 8.44 -6.92 -6.36
C ASP A 97 6.99 -6.39 -6.25
N TYR A 98 6.81 -5.06 -6.21
CA TYR A 98 5.49 -4.42 -6.27
C TYR A 98 4.74 -4.71 -7.56
N GLU A 99 5.39 -4.56 -8.71
CA GLU A 99 4.76 -4.81 -10.02
C GLU A 99 4.43 -6.29 -10.21
N GLU A 100 5.35 -7.19 -9.81
CA GLU A 100 5.15 -8.64 -9.86
C GLU A 100 4.00 -9.07 -8.94
N ASN A 101 3.95 -8.58 -7.70
CA ASN A 101 2.87 -8.89 -6.75
C ASN A 101 1.50 -8.59 -7.36
N LEU A 102 1.34 -7.45 -8.03
CA LEU A 102 0.07 -7.08 -8.69
C LEU A 102 -0.36 -8.05 -9.80
N THR A 103 0.59 -8.76 -10.42
CA THR A 103 0.34 -9.71 -11.51
C THR A 103 0.08 -11.15 -11.06
N ILE A 104 0.35 -11.49 -9.79
CA ILE A 104 0.08 -12.82 -9.27
C ILE A 104 -1.39 -13.15 -9.46
N SER A 105 -1.64 -14.27 -10.13
CA SER A 105 -2.97 -14.74 -10.48
C SER A 105 -3.41 -15.84 -9.53
N PHE A 106 -4.59 -15.69 -8.95
CA PHE A 106 -5.24 -16.76 -8.21
C PHE A 106 -6.04 -17.63 -9.19
N PRO A 107 -5.84 -18.97 -9.16
CA PRO A 107 -6.47 -19.87 -10.11
C PRO A 107 -8.00 -19.78 -10.01
N ALA A 108 -8.66 -19.92 -11.16
CA ALA A 108 -10.11 -20.07 -11.22
C ALA A 108 -10.55 -21.31 -10.41
N GLY A 109 -11.63 -21.18 -9.65
CA GLY A 109 -12.18 -22.25 -8.82
C GLY A 109 -13.65 -21.96 -8.52
N ILE A 110 -14.46 -22.97 -8.22
CA ILE A 110 -15.89 -22.76 -7.93
C ILE A 110 -16.01 -21.83 -6.72
N PRO A 111 -16.71 -20.68 -6.81
CA PRO A 111 -17.66 -20.21 -7.82
C PRO A 111 -17.12 -19.19 -8.87
N VAL A 112 -15.84 -18.83 -8.84
CA VAL A 112 -15.23 -17.86 -9.76
C VAL A 112 -14.71 -18.53 -11.03
N LYS A 113 -15.35 -18.19 -12.16
CA LYS A 113 -15.10 -18.82 -13.46
C LYS A 113 -13.83 -18.36 -14.17
N GLU A 114 -13.19 -17.29 -13.69
CA GLU A 114 -12.01 -16.68 -14.31
C GLU A 114 -10.93 -16.42 -13.26
N SER A 115 -9.67 -16.66 -13.63
CA SER A 115 -8.54 -16.32 -12.77
C SER A 115 -8.48 -14.81 -12.55
N LYS A 116 -8.21 -14.36 -11.33
CA LYS A 116 -8.06 -12.93 -11.01
C LYS A 116 -6.67 -12.64 -10.52
N THR A 117 -6.07 -11.58 -11.04
CA THR A 117 -4.82 -11.04 -10.50
C THR A 117 -5.07 -10.32 -9.18
N ILE A 118 -4.04 -10.16 -8.33
CA ILE A 118 -4.10 -9.28 -7.16
C ILE A 118 -4.64 -7.90 -7.53
N LYS A 119 -4.15 -7.32 -8.64
CA LYS A 119 -4.65 -6.05 -9.14
C LYS A 119 -6.17 -6.05 -9.35
N ASN A 120 -6.72 -7.08 -9.98
CA ASN A 120 -8.18 -7.16 -10.20
C ASN A 120 -8.94 -7.22 -8.88
N ILE A 121 -8.43 -7.96 -7.90
CA ILE A 121 -9.07 -8.11 -6.58
C ILE A 121 -9.05 -6.78 -5.84
N LEU A 122 -7.90 -6.10 -5.77
CA LEU A 122 -7.79 -4.77 -5.18
C LEU A 122 -8.74 -3.77 -5.84
N ASP A 123 -8.76 -3.76 -7.17
CA ASP A 123 -9.63 -2.89 -7.95
C ASP A 123 -11.11 -3.16 -7.66
N ASP A 124 -11.54 -4.42 -7.65
CA ASP A 124 -12.93 -4.79 -7.38
C ASP A 124 -13.36 -4.30 -5.98
N TRP A 125 -12.53 -4.51 -4.96
CA TRP A 125 -12.84 -4.11 -3.58
C TRP A 125 -12.78 -2.60 -3.37
N PHE A 126 -11.71 -1.93 -3.80
CA PHE A 126 -11.62 -0.48 -3.66
C PHE A 126 -12.78 0.21 -4.37
N TYR A 127 -12.97 -0.04 -5.67
CA TYR A 127 -13.94 0.72 -6.47
C TYR A 127 -15.37 0.19 -6.34
N GLY A 128 -15.57 -1.11 -6.12
CA GLY A 128 -16.89 -1.72 -6.01
C GLY A 128 -17.50 -1.69 -4.60
N HIS A 129 -16.70 -1.96 -3.56
CA HIS A 129 -17.20 -2.09 -2.20
C HIS A 129 -16.92 -0.88 -1.31
N TYR A 130 -15.73 -0.29 -1.35
CA TYR A 130 -15.37 0.75 -0.39
C TYR A 130 -15.60 2.18 -0.90
N LEU A 131 -15.42 2.42 -2.20
CA LEU A 131 -15.62 3.73 -2.82
C LEU A 131 -16.96 3.84 -3.56
N HIS A 132 -17.54 2.70 -3.97
CA HIS A 132 -18.78 2.64 -4.74
C HIS A 132 -18.75 3.49 -6.03
N GLU A 133 -17.59 3.56 -6.66
CA GLU A 133 -17.35 4.36 -7.87
C GLU A 133 -17.61 3.55 -9.16
N ASP A 134 -17.76 2.22 -9.08
CA ASP A 134 -17.92 1.34 -10.23
C ASP A 134 -18.96 0.22 -9.99
N GLU A 135 -20.14 0.38 -10.60
CA GLU A 135 -21.24 -0.59 -10.52
C GLU A 135 -20.89 -1.96 -11.15
N LYS A 136 -20.02 -2.01 -12.17
CA LYS A 136 -19.57 -3.29 -12.74
C LYS A 136 -18.78 -4.07 -11.71
N LYS A 137 -17.87 -3.41 -10.99
CA LYS A 137 -17.05 -4.03 -9.94
C LYS A 137 -17.88 -4.45 -8.72
N LYS A 138 -18.86 -3.63 -8.34
CA LYS A 138 -19.84 -4.00 -7.30
C LYS A 138 -20.64 -5.25 -7.68
N ASN A 139 -21.10 -5.35 -8.92
CA ASN A 139 -21.78 -6.55 -9.43
C ASN A 139 -20.83 -7.75 -9.47
N THR A 140 -19.57 -7.56 -9.87
CA THR A 140 -18.54 -8.60 -9.82
C THR A 140 -18.38 -9.17 -8.41
N LEU A 141 -18.32 -8.32 -7.38
CA LEU A 141 -18.24 -8.77 -5.98
C LEU A 141 -19.52 -9.49 -5.52
N SER A 142 -20.69 -8.92 -5.84
CA SER A 142 -21.99 -9.51 -5.48
C SER A 142 -22.21 -10.90 -6.09
N ASN A 143 -21.58 -11.16 -7.25
CA ASN A 143 -21.63 -12.45 -7.94
C ASN A 143 -20.63 -13.48 -7.42
N LEU A 144 -19.78 -13.15 -6.44
CA LEU A 144 -18.82 -14.10 -5.86
C LEU A 144 -19.50 -15.19 -5.02
N GLY A 145 -20.74 -14.98 -4.55
CA GLY A 145 -21.46 -15.95 -3.73
C GLY A 145 -20.62 -16.43 -2.55
N GLY A 146 -20.51 -17.76 -2.36
CA GLY A 146 -19.75 -18.36 -1.25
C GLY A 146 -18.23 -18.09 -1.25
N ALA A 147 -17.67 -17.49 -2.29
CA ALA A 147 -16.25 -17.11 -2.31
C ALA A 147 -16.00 -15.63 -1.97
N GLU A 148 -17.03 -14.83 -1.68
CA GLU A 148 -16.86 -13.42 -1.31
C GLU A 148 -15.87 -13.25 -0.16
N ASP A 149 -16.05 -14.03 0.92
CA ASP A 149 -15.16 -14.01 2.09
C ASP A 149 -13.71 -14.32 1.68
N PHE A 150 -13.48 -15.38 0.90
CA PHE A 150 -12.14 -15.76 0.43
C PHE A 150 -11.44 -14.63 -0.34
N TYR A 151 -12.15 -13.96 -1.26
CA TYR A 151 -11.58 -12.84 -2.01
C TYR A 151 -11.42 -11.57 -1.17
N LYS A 152 -12.28 -11.35 -0.17
CA LYS A 152 -12.09 -10.30 0.83
C LYS A 152 -10.79 -10.52 1.60
N TRP A 153 -10.47 -11.77 1.93
CA TRP A 153 -9.22 -12.10 2.60
C TRP A 153 -8.00 -11.83 1.75
N ILE A 154 -8.01 -12.26 0.48
CA ILE A 154 -6.92 -11.92 -0.45
C ILE A 154 -6.74 -10.40 -0.53
N PHE A 155 -7.84 -9.65 -0.60
CA PHE A 155 -7.80 -8.20 -0.58
C PHE A 155 -7.11 -7.66 0.69
N VAL A 156 -7.56 -8.07 1.88
CA VAL A 156 -7.01 -7.60 3.17
C VAL A 156 -5.55 -8.01 3.37
N ASP A 157 -5.18 -9.24 3.03
CA ASP A 157 -3.81 -9.74 3.09
C ASP A 157 -2.87 -8.91 2.21
N ASN A 158 -3.32 -8.58 0.99
CA ASN A 158 -2.55 -7.73 0.09
C ASN A 158 -2.41 -6.30 0.62
N LEU A 159 -3.39 -5.72 1.32
CA LEU A 159 -3.22 -4.44 2.02
C LEU A 159 -2.04 -4.48 2.99
N GLY A 160 -1.81 -5.64 3.63
CA GLY A 160 -0.62 -5.92 4.42
C GLY A 160 0.66 -5.74 3.61
N GLY A 161 0.76 -6.34 2.42
CA GLY A 161 1.88 -6.13 1.49
C GLY A 161 2.12 -4.64 1.17
N PHE A 162 1.07 -3.88 0.82
CA PHE A 162 1.21 -2.43 0.59
C PHE A 162 1.79 -1.67 1.78
N VAL A 163 1.38 -2.02 3.01
CA VAL A 163 1.79 -1.29 4.21
C VAL A 163 3.15 -1.77 4.73
N PHE A 164 3.30 -3.06 4.99
CA PHE A 164 4.49 -3.60 5.65
C PHE A 164 5.67 -3.76 4.70
N GLU A 165 5.44 -4.29 3.50
CA GLU A 165 6.54 -4.58 2.57
C GLU A 165 6.97 -3.33 1.83
N PHE A 166 6.02 -2.60 1.22
CA PHE A 166 6.36 -1.48 0.35
C PHE A 166 6.43 -0.14 1.11
N SER A 167 5.42 0.22 1.89
CA SER A 167 5.37 1.56 2.52
C SER A 167 6.50 1.76 3.52
N PHE A 168 6.71 0.79 4.41
CA PHE A 168 7.70 0.92 5.47
C PHE A 168 9.13 0.83 4.95
N SER A 169 9.37 0.08 3.87
CA SER A 169 10.64 0.11 3.13
C SER A 169 10.93 1.52 2.59
N LEU A 170 9.94 2.16 1.96
CA LEU A 170 10.09 3.51 1.42
C LEU A 170 10.12 4.60 2.50
N GLU A 171 9.54 4.37 3.68
CA GLU A 171 9.61 5.30 4.81
C GLU A 171 11.06 5.47 5.30
N ASN A 172 11.79 4.36 5.44
CA ASN A 172 13.20 4.40 5.85
C ASN A 172 14.05 5.17 4.84
N LEU A 173 13.81 4.94 3.55
CA LEU A 173 14.47 5.70 2.49
C LEU A 173 14.11 7.18 2.55
N SER A 174 12.83 7.50 2.74
CA SER A 174 12.34 8.88 2.86
C SER A 174 13.05 9.64 3.98
N LYS A 175 13.20 9.01 5.16
CA LYS A 175 13.95 9.58 6.30
C LYS A 175 15.40 9.87 5.94
N LYS A 176 16.08 8.93 5.28
CA LYS A 176 17.47 9.13 4.82
C LYS A 176 17.58 10.31 3.84
N LEU A 177 16.68 10.41 2.87
CA LEU A 177 16.71 11.47 1.87
C LEU A 177 16.46 12.85 2.48
N LEU A 178 15.47 12.97 3.38
CA LEU A 178 15.17 14.23 4.07
C LEU A 178 16.33 14.67 4.98
N TYR A 179 16.96 13.72 5.69
CA TYR A 179 18.14 14.00 6.52
C TYR A 179 19.34 14.50 5.69
N ARG A 180 19.66 13.82 4.57
CA ARG A 180 20.73 14.23 3.66
C ARG A 180 20.52 15.63 3.08
N ASP A 181 19.26 15.97 2.82
CA ASP A 181 18.91 17.30 2.32
C ASP A 181 19.05 18.39 3.40
N GLN A 182 18.63 18.13 4.64
CA GLN A 182 18.82 19.07 5.76
C GLN A 182 20.30 19.39 5.97
N ASN A 183 21.15 18.36 6.00
CA ASN A 183 22.60 18.55 6.14
C ASN A 183 23.23 19.28 4.94
N HIS A 184 22.64 19.18 3.74
CA HIS A 184 23.09 19.98 2.60
C HIS A 184 22.78 21.47 2.79
N LYS A 185 21.72 21.84 3.53
CA LYS A 185 21.39 23.25 3.80
C LYS A 185 22.36 23.88 4.80
N GLU A 186 22.89 23.10 5.74
CA GLU A 186 23.83 23.59 6.77
C GLU A 186 25.26 23.78 6.25
N VAL A 187 25.63 23.13 5.14
CA VAL A 187 27.00 23.16 4.58
C VAL A 187 27.23 24.30 3.58
N ILE A 188 26.21 25.13 3.26
CA ILE A 188 26.42 26.35 2.48
C ILE A 188 26.68 27.49 3.49
N PRO A 189 27.93 27.93 3.72
CA PRO A 189 28.16 29.09 4.55
C PRO A 189 27.61 30.30 3.80
N THR A 190 26.89 31.14 4.53
CA THR A 190 26.55 32.48 4.11
C THR A 190 27.85 33.19 3.70
N VAL A 191 28.07 33.35 2.40
CA VAL A 191 29.06 34.31 1.91
C VAL A 191 28.42 35.68 2.15
N LEU A 192 28.79 36.29 3.27
CA LEU A 192 28.57 37.71 3.56
C LEU A 192 29.39 38.57 2.59
#